data_AF-A0A2D6XIY4-F1
#
_entry.id   AF-A0A2D6XIY4-F1
#
_cell.length_a   1.000
_cell.length_b   1.000
_cell.length_c   1.000
_cell.angle_alpha   90.00
_cell.angle_beta   90.00
_cell.angle_gamma   90.00
#
_symmetry.space_group_name_H-M   'P 1'
#
loop_
_entity.id
_entity.type
_entity.pdbx_description
1 polymer ?
#
loop_
_entity_poly.entity_id
_entity_poly.type
_entity_poly.pdbx_seq_one_letter_code
_entity_poly.pdbx_strand_id
1 'polypeptide(L)'
;MATSLDLSRTYTSYSGVDIRVIINGAQAGNMQALSYAIQREKAPIYVMGSVDPISYSRGKRGIAGTMISLMMDVHMLYTPSFTGERYLGDKDEIFPSSDYDFSHQTAGSSTQVSDKFTLNNATNESATVALQDVAGNQAGGSWSTDSGITDPQFSGGTTKRLSRTREYDLTDLGNNYSVAKVFYVDQILPFDVTIVAANEYGQSAQMRLYGCEILNEGSGFSIDDIVIENQMTYVCRTILPWRSFSLKVADVGTGVGVNPTATSMRDQLYSHETDVKVRGGQGPVYT
;
A
#
# COMPACT_ATOMS: atom_id res chain seq x y z
N MET A 1 -16.76 -29.69 -37.13
CA MET A 1 -16.47 -28.26 -37.35
C MET A 1 -16.73 -27.55 -36.05
N ALA A 2 -15.73 -26.86 -35.48
CA ALA A 2 -15.93 -26.06 -34.28
C ALA A 2 -16.94 -24.95 -34.59
N THR A 3 -17.91 -24.74 -33.71
CA THR A 3 -18.93 -23.70 -33.90
C THR A 3 -18.29 -22.33 -33.73
N SER A 4 -18.84 -21.28 -34.35
CA SER A 4 -18.31 -19.91 -34.20
C SER A 4 -18.28 -19.45 -32.73
N LEU A 5 -19.13 -20.01 -31.88
CA LEU A 5 -19.15 -19.84 -30.43
C LEU A 5 -17.93 -20.47 -29.74
N ASP A 6 -17.48 -21.66 -30.15
CA ASP A 6 -16.24 -22.27 -29.66
C ASP A 6 -15.01 -21.46 -30.10
N LEU A 7 -15.04 -20.88 -31.30
CA LEU A 7 -14.00 -19.99 -31.80
C LEU A 7 -14.00 -18.63 -31.08
N SER A 8 -15.14 -18.13 -30.61
CA SER A 8 -15.22 -16.91 -29.78
C SER A 8 -14.77 -17.14 -28.33
N ARG A 9 -14.84 -18.39 -27.86
CA ARG A 9 -14.24 -18.86 -26.60
C ARG A 9 -12.76 -19.19 -26.72
N THR A 10 -12.17 -19.09 -27.93
CA THR A 10 -10.73 -19.28 -28.12
C THR A 10 -9.99 -18.33 -27.19
N TYR A 11 -9.13 -18.89 -26.34
CA TYR A 11 -8.21 -18.14 -25.50
C TYR A 11 -7.35 -17.24 -26.38
N THR A 12 -7.73 -15.97 -26.49
CA THR A 12 -6.97 -14.97 -27.26
C THR A 12 -5.81 -14.51 -26.40
N SER A 13 -4.59 -14.85 -26.81
CA SER A 13 -3.39 -14.24 -26.24
C SER A 13 -3.30 -12.79 -26.74
N TYR A 14 -3.24 -11.83 -25.82
CA TYR A 14 -2.97 -10.43 -26.14
C TYR A 14 -1.46 -10.19 -26.09
N SER A 15 -0.89 -9.63 -27.15
CA SER A 15 0.51 -9.24 -27.25
C SER A 15 0.62 -7.74 -27.47
N GLY A 16 1.67 -7.11 -26.96
CA GLY A 16 1.88 -5.66 -27.10
C GLY A 16 0.86 -4.83 -26.31
N VAL A 17 0.46 -5.30 -25.12
CA VAL A 17 -0.50 -4.60 -24.28
C VAL A 17 0.19 -3.57 -23.40
N ASP A 18 -0.42 -2.40 -23.26
CA ASP A 18 -0.03 -1.42 -22.25
C ASP A 18 -0.61 -1.86 -20.90
N ILE A 19 0.28 -1.98 -19.91
CA ILE A 19 -0.07 -2.42 -18.57
C ILE A 19 0.02 -1.23 -17.61
N ARG A 20 -1.05 -1.03 -16.84
CA ARG A 20 -1.12 -0.05 -15.77
C ARG A 20 -1.47 -0.71 -14.45
N VAL A 21 -0.72 -0.36 -13.41
CA VAL A 21 -0.99 -0.78 -12.03
C VAL A 21 -1.77 0.33 -11.34
N ILE A 22 -2.85 -0.06 -10.67
CA ILE A 22 -3.74 0.81 -9.91
C ILE A 22 -3.78 0.29 -8.48
N ILE A 23 -3.44 1.14 -7.52
CA ILE A 23 -3.43 0.87 -6.09
C ILE A 23 -4.34 1.88 -5.41
N ASN A 24 -5.23 1.40 -4.55
CA ASN A 24 -6.20 2.24 -3.81
C ASN A 24 -6.98 3.24 -4.69
N GLY A 25 -7.26 2.86 -5.94
CA GLY A 25 -8.01 3.69 -6.90
C GLY A 25 -7.18 4.73 -7.67
N ALA A 26 -5.89 4.92 -7.35
CA ALA A 26 -4.99 5.78 -8.10
C ALA A 26 -3.96 4.96 -8.89
N GLN A 27 -3.44 5.53 -9.97
CA GLN A 27 -2.38 4.89 -10.74
C GLN A 27 -1.04 4.94 -9.98
N ALA A 28 -0.40 3.79 -9.87
CA ALA A 28 0.98 3.68 -9.39
C ALA A 28 1.92 3.88 -10.59
N GLY A 29 2.20 5.15 -10.92
CA GLY A 29 2.88 5.55 -12.16
C GLY A 29 4.36 5.15 -12.26
N ASN A 30 4.98 4.82 -11.13
CA ASN A 30 6.38 4.42 -11.02
C ASN A 30 6.58 2.89 -10.97
N MET A 31 5.52 2.10 -11.03
CA MET A 31 5.61 0.64 -10.99
C MET A 31 6.18 0.08 -12.30
N GLN A 32 7.31 -0.61 -12.22
CA GLN A 32 7.99 -1.23 -13.36
C GLN A 32 7.61 -2.69 -13.52
N ALA A 33 7.56 -3.43 -12.41
CA ALA A 33 7.26 -4.85 -12.46
C ALA A 33 6.45 -5.30 -11.24
N LEU A 34 5.57 -6.27 -11.48
CA LEU A 34 4.87 -7.01 -10.44
C LEU A 34 4.95 -8.50 -10.78
N SER A 35 5.54 -9.26 -9.88
CA SER A 35 5.65 -10.71 -9.93
C SER A 35 4.80 -11.33 -8.83
N TYR A 36 4.25 -12.52 -9.09
CA TYR A 36 3.57 -13.32 -8.08
C TYR A 36 3.85 -14.81 -8.32
N ALA A 37 3.90 -15.58 -7.23
CA ALA A 37 3.99 -17.02 -7.24
C ALA A 37 2.95 -17.61 -6.29
N ILE A 38 2.19 -18.59 -6.78
CA ILE A 38 1.23 -19.35 -5.98
C ILE A 38 1.87 -20.69 -5.64
N GLN A 39 2.20 -20.88 -4.37
CA GLN A 39 2.82 -22.10 -3.89
C GLN A 39 1.87 -22.84 -2.97
N ARG A 40 1.88 -24.18 -3.05
CA ARG A 40 1.15 -25.05 -2.14
C ARG A 40 2.08 -26.13 -1.64
N GLU A 41 1.98 -26.42 -0.35
CA GLU A 41 2.61 -27.61 0.23
C GLU A 41 1.95 -28.86 -0.37
N LYS A 42 2.77 -29.73 -0.96
CA LYS A 42 2.33 -31.01 -1.52
C LYS A 42 3.23 -32.11 -0.98
N ALA A 43 2.63 -33.09 -0.30
CA ALA A 43 3.33 -34.27 0.19
C ALA A 43 2.72 -35.53 -0.44
N PRO A 44 3.53 -36.41 -1.05
CA PRO A 44 3.04 -37.69 -1.58
C PRO A 44 2.63 -38.62 -0.43
N ILE A 45 1.56 -39.38 -0.65
CA ILE A 45 1.08 -40.44 0.24
C ILE A 45 1.39 -41.78 -0.43
N TYR A 46 2.17 -42.61 0.26
CA TYR A 46 2.52 -43.96 -0.17
C TYR A 46 1.73 -45.00 0.60
N VAL A 47 1.51 -46.14 -0.02
CA VAL A 47 0.89 -47.33 0.59
C VAL A 47 1.85 -48.50 0.47
N MET A 48 1.77 -49.45 1.41
CA MET A 48 2.59 -50.65 1.38
C MET A 48 2.36 -51.43 0.08
N GLY A 49 3.43 -51.79 -0.62
CA GLY A 49 3.37 -52.59 -1.85
C GLY A 49 3.33 -51.82 -3.17
N SER A 50 3.32 -50.48 -3.14
CA SER A 50 3.45 -49.63 -4.34
C SER A 50 4.63 -48.67 -4.21
N VAL A 51 5.43 -48.56 -5.27
CA VAL A 51 6.54 -47.59 -5.37
C VAL A 51 6.03 -46.20 -5.76
N ASP A 52 4.90 -46.14 -6.47
CA ASP A 52 4.28 -44.90 -6.89
C ASP A 52 3.29 -44.38 -5.82
N PRO A 53 3.22 -43.05 -5.60
CA PRO A 53 2.29 -42.45 -4.64
C PRO A 53 0.85 -42.54 -5.14
N ILE A 54 -0.08 -42.93 -4.26
CA ILE A 54 -1.50 -43.07 -4.61
C ILE A 54 -2.23 -41.72 -4.61
N SER A 55 -1.75 -40.77 -3.81
CA SER A 55 -2.37 -39.45 -3.64
C SER A 55 -1.36 -38.44 -3.15
N TYR A 56 -1.71 -37.16 -3.28
CA TYR A 56 -0.94 -36.05 -2.73
C TYR A 56 -1.79 -35.33 -1.69
N SER A 57 -1.27 -35.27 -0.46
CA SER A 57 -1.79 -34.38 0.56
C SER A 57 -1.53 -32.94 0.12
N ARG A 58 -2.57 -32.09 0.14
CA ARG A 58 -2.50 -30.68 -0.23
C ARG A 58 -2.61 -29.83 1.04
N GLY A 59 -1.53 -29.13 1.38
CA GLY A 59 -1.46 -28.23 2.51
C GLY A 59 -1.87 -26.80 2.18
N LYS A 60 -1.40 -25.86 3.00
CA LYS A 60 -1.70 -24.42 2.87
C LYS A 60 -1.19 -23.84 1.55
N ARG A 61 -1.91 -22.82 1.05
CA ARG A 61 -1.54 -22.06 -0.13
C ARG A 61 -0.92 -20.74 0.33
N GLY A 62 0.31 -20.48 -0.09
CA GLY A 62 0.92 -19.15 -0.01
C GLY A 62 0.84 -18.47 -1.37
N ILE A 63 0.54 -17.17 -1.37
CA ILE A 63 0.71 -16.31 -2.53
C ILE A 63 1.65 -15.20 -2.10
N ALA A 64 2.79 -15.13 -2.77
CA ALA A 64 3.82 -14.14 -2.47
C ALA A 64 4.45 -13.68 -3.77
N GLY A 65 5.04 -12.50 -3.75
CA GLY A 65 5.61 -11.91 -4.94
C GLY A 65 6.53 -10.75 -4.64
N THR A 66 7.02 -10.13 -5.70
CA THR A 66 7.82 -8.90 -5.63
C THR A 66 7.15 -7.81 -6.46
N MET A 67 7.19 -6.60 -5.94
CA MET A 67 6.84 -5.36 -6.63
C MET A 67 8.10 -4.54 -6.80
N ILE A 68 8.34 -4.06 -8.00
CA ILE A 68 9.50 -3.23 -8.32
C ILE A 68 8.96 -1.89 -8.79
N SER A 69 9.33 -0.86 -8.04
CA SER A 69 9.04 0.53 -8.35
C SER A 69 10.33 1.23 -8.76
N LEU A 70 10.27 2.07 -9.78
CA LEU A 70 11.33 3.01 -10.08
C LEU A 70 11.29 4.15 -9.04
N MET A 71 12.47 4.55 -8.58
CA MET A 71 12.63 5.78 -7.80
C MET A 71 12.80 6.93 -8.80
N MET A 72 11.80 7.81 -8.87
CA MET A 72 11.89 9.06 -9.63
C MET A 72 12.43 10.16 -8.70
N ASP A 73 11.67 11.23 -8.51
CA ASP A 73 11.95 12.33 -7.58
C ASP A 73 11.53 12.00 -6.14
N VAL A 74 10.48 11.19 -5.96
CA VAL A 74 9.94 10.83 -4.64
C VAL A 74 9.69 9.33 -4.49
N HIS A 75 9.78 8.86 -3.24
CA HIS A 75 9.47 7.50 -2.88
C HIS A 75 7.99 7.15 -3.13
N MET A 76 7.69 5.88 -3.47
CA MET A 76 6.34 5.41 -3.84
C MET A 76 5.27 5.74 -2.79
N LEU A 77 5.65 5.77 -1.50
CA LEU A 77 4.75 6.10 -0.40
C LEU A 77 4.15 7.52 -0.49
N TYR A 78 4.82 8.45 -1.18
CA TYR A 78 4.34 9.83 -1.39
C TYR A 78 3.51 10.00 -2.66
N THR A 79 3.31 8.92 -3.43
CA THR A 79 2.48 8.92 -4.64
C THR A 79 1.00 8.97 -4.25
N PRO A 80 0.09 9.52 -5.09
CA PRO A 80 -1.36 9.54 -4.85
C PRO A 80 -2.02 8.19 -4.51
N SER A 81 -1.34 7.07 -4.74
CA SER A 81 -1.81 5.73 -4.37
C SER A 81 -1.81 5.46 -2.86
N PHE A 82 -1.01 6.18 -2.08
CA PHE A 82 -0.83 5.97 -0.64
C PHE A 82 -1.02 7.27 0.18
N THR A 83 -1.67 8.27 -0.41
CA THR A 83 -1.94 9.53 0.28
C THR A 83 -2.98 9.33 1.38
N GLY A 84 -2.64 9.75 2.60
CA GLY A 84 -3.54 9.64 3.74
C GLY A 84 -3.51 8.31 4.46
N GLU A 85 -2.66 7.36 4.04
CA GLU A 85 -2.42 6.13 4.79
C GLU A 85 -1.85 6.44 6.17
N ARG A 86 -2.38 5.74 7.17
CA ARG A 86 -2.04 5.90 8.58
C ARG A 86 -1.86 4.54 9.21
N TYR A 87 -1.01 4.49 10.22
CA TYR A 87 -0.80 3.29 11.02
C TYR A 87 -0.95 3.63 12.50
N LEU A 88 -1.18 2.61 13.32
CA LEU A 88 -1.22 2.74 14.77
C LEU A 88 0.19 2.48 15.30
N GLY A 89 0.86 3.56 15.70
CA GLY A 89 2.22 3.52 16.23
C GLY A 89 2.25 3.78 17.74
N ASP A 90 3.39 3.47 18.35
CA ASP A 90 3.69 3.98 19.69
C ASP A 90 3.92 5.49 19.60
N LYS A 91 3.44 6.22 20.59
CA LYS A 91 3.62 7.66 20.72
C LYS A 91 5.11 8.03 20.79
N ASP A 92 5.95 7.12 21.23
CA ASP A 92 7.39 7.31 21.38
C ASP A 92 8.23 6.83 20.17
N GLU A 93 7.58 6.40 19.09
CA GLU A 93 8.22 5.98 17.84
C GLU A 93 8.87 7.17 17.15
N ILE A 94 10.11 7.00 16.69
CA ILE A 94 11.00 8.09 16.29
C ILE A 94 11.08 8.18 14.77
N PHE A 95 10.82 9.37 14.24
CA PHE A 95 10.86 9.68 12.81
C PHE A 95 11.76 10.87 12.49
N PRO A 96 12.36 10.90 11.29
CA PRO A 96 13.03 12.10 10.81
C PRO A 96 11.98 13.19 10.52
N SER A 97 12.14 14.35 11.16
CA SER A 97 11.29 15.52 10.93
C SER A 97 12.02 16.55 10.07
N SER A 98 11.40 16.94 8.96
CA SER A 98 11.84 18.03 8.07
C SER A 98 11.60 19.42 8.61
N ASP A 99 10.65 19.52 9.54
CA ASP A 99 10.14 20.77 10.10
C ASP A 99 10.80 20.98 11.45
N TYR A 100 12.08 21.36 11.43
CA TYR A 100 12.82 21.69 12.64
C TYR A 100 12.82 23.21 12.87
N ASP A 101 12.33 23.64 14.03
CA ASP A 101 12.47 25.02 14.53
C ASP A 101 13.65 25.07 15.50
N PHE A 102 14.75 25.70 15.10
CA PHE A 102 15.87 25.96 16.00
C PHE A 102 15.54 27.23 16.80
N SER A 103 15.04 27.08 18.03
CA SER A 103 14.92 28.23 18.94
C SER A 103 16.31 28.59 19.50
N HIS A 104 16.99 29.56 18.90
CA HIS A 104 18.20 30.17 19.47
C HIS A 104 17.80 31.04 20.68
N GLN A 105 17.91 30.52 21.91
CA GLN A 105 17.92 31.39 23.10
C GLN A 105 19.35 31.88 23.34
N THR A 106 19.70 33.02 22.75
CA THR A 106 20.85 33.79 23.22
C THR A 106 20.49 34.35 24.59
N ALA A 107 21.25 34.00 25.62
CA ALA A 107 21.03 34.48 26.98
C ALA A 107 20.92 36.01 26.99
N GLY A 108 19.71 36.54 27.26
CA GLY A 108 19.48 37.98 27.47
C GLY A 108 18.79 38.76 26.36
N SER A 109 18.30 38.15 25.27
CA SER A 109 17.42 38.86 24.30
C SER A 109 16.11 38.09 24.09
N SER A 110 14.98 38.79 24.22
CA SER A 110 13.63 38.24 24.12
C SER A 110 13.10 38.20 22.68
N THR A 111 13.97 37.97 21.70
CA THR A 111 13.56 37.84 20.30
C THR A 111 13.68 36.38 19.90
N GLN A 112 12.59 35.64 20.05
CA GLN A 112 12.41 34.31 19.47
C GLN A 112 12.37 34.49 17.94
N VAL A 113 13.46 34.17 17.24
CA VAL A 113 13.45 34.04 15.79
C VAL A 113 13.20 32.57 15.48
N SER A 114 11.95 32.22 15.18
CA SER A 114 11.57 30.90 14.69
C SER A 114 11.83 30.83 13.18
N ASP A 115 13.06 30.52 12.78
CA ASP A 115 13.37 30.27 11.38
C ASP A 115 13.03 28.81 11.04
N LYS A 116 11.82 28.60 10.52
CA LYS A 116 11.36 27.29 10.02
C LYS A 116 12.16 26.89 8.78
N PHE A 117 13.20 26.09 8.94
CA PHE A 117 13.93 25.50 7.80
C PHE A 117 13.07 24.41 7.15
N THR A 118 12.63 24.62 5.91
CA THR A 118 11.86 23.64 5.15
C THR A 118 12.81 22.88 4.22
N LEU A 119 12.77 21.54 4.21
CA LEU A 119 13.67 20.69 3.40
C LEU A 119 13.56 20.89 1.87
N ASN A 120 12.57 21.63 1.39
CA ASN A 120 12.35 21.88 -0.04
C ASN A 120 12.86 23.26 -0.51
N ASN A 121 13.62 23.99 0.31
CA ASN A 121 14.16 25.29 -0.08
C ASN A 121 15.60 25.14 -0.63
N ALA A 122 15.78 25.33 -1.94
CA ALA A 122 17.05 25.10 -2.65
C ALA A 122 18.21 26.01 -2.23
N THR A 123 17.98 27.01 -1.35
CA THR A 123 19.02 27.93 -0.84
C THR A 123 19.57 27.52 0.53
N ASN A 124 19.11 26.40 1.09
CA ASN A 124 19.38 26.02 2.48
C ASN A 124 20.35 24.84 2.57
N GLU A 125 21.66 25.08 2.38
CA GLU A 125 22.73 24.08 2.55
C GLU A 125 22.98 23.67 4.03
N SER A 126 22.21 24.22 4.97
CA SER A 126 22.33 23.98 6.42
C SER A 126 21.04 23.44 7.05
N ALA A 127 20.25 22.68 6.31
CA ALA A 127 19.07 22.01 6.89
C ALA A 127 19.51 20.98 7.94
N THR A 128 19.14 21.23 9.20
CA THR A 128 19.36 20.27 10.30
C THR A 128 18.20 19.28 10.32
N VAL A 129 18.50 17.99 10.11
CA VAL A 129 17.51 16.91 10.25
C VAL A 129 17.43 16.53 11.72
N ALA A 130 16.26 16.69 12.33
CA ALA A 130 16.01 16.25 13.70
C ALA A 130 15.18 14.97 13.72
N LEU A 131 15.23 14.29 14.87
CA LEU A 131 14.40 13.14 15.16
C LEU A 131 13.25 13.60 16.07
N GLN A 132 12.02 13.29 15.71
CA GLN A 132 10.81 13.64 16.46
C GLN A 132 10.03 12.36 16.76
N ASP A 133 9.40 12.28 17.93
CA ASP A 133 8.46 11.20 18.22
C ASP A 133 7.09 11.45 17.55
N VAL A 134 6.22 10.44 17.50
CA VAL A 134 4.86 10.56 16.95
C VAL A 134 4.04 11.65 17.64
N ALA A 135 4.29 11.91 18.92
CA ALA A 135 3.65 12.99 19.68
C ALA A 135 4.16 14.40 19.34
N GLY A 136 5.20 14.51 18.52
CA GLY A 136 5.78 15.77 18.14
C GLY A 136 6.89 16.27 19.09
N ASN A 137 7.34 15.47 20.07
CA ASN A 137 8.45 15.82 20.94
C ASN A 137 9.79 15.46 20.29
N GLN A 138 10.84 16.23 20.60
CA GLN A 138 12.18 15.96 20.10
C GLN A 138 12.73 14.66 20.68
N ALA A 139 13.06 13.69 19.82
CA ALA A 139 13.69 12.45 20.21
C ALA A 139 15.17 12.73 20.58
N GLY A 140 15.45 12.73 21.88
CA GLY A 140 16.78 13.03 22.42
C GLY A 140 16.89 14.37 23.14
N GLY A 141 15.83 15.18 23.19
CA GLY A 141 15.84 16.50 23.81
C GLY A 141 14.81 16.67 24.92
N SER A 142 15.07 16.11 26.11
CA SER A 142 14.59 16.70 27.36
C SER A 142 15.47 16.23 28.53
N TRP A 143 16.29 17.14 29.04
CA TRP A 143 17.06 16.95 30.26
C TRP A 143 16.25 17.50 31.42
N SER A 144 15.49 16.65 32.10
CA SER A 144 14.80 17.05 33.33
C SER A 144 15.83 17.25 34.44
N THR A 145 15.90 18.45 35.01
CA THR A 145 16.65 18.70 36.22
C THR A 145 15.86 18.16 37.41
N ASP A 146 16.26 17.01 37.93
CA ASP A 146 15.72 16.52 39.21
C ASP A 146 16.18 17.45 40.34
N SER A 147 15.24 17.91 41.17
CA SER A 147 15.52 18.73 42.35
C SER A 147 16.02 17.81 43.45
N GLY A 148 17.34 17.54 43.46
CA GLY A 148 17.98 16.80 44.54
C GLY A 148 17.65 17.40 45.90
N ILE A 149 17.33 16.53 46.87
CA ILE A 149 17.09 16.87 48.28
C ILE A 149 18.34 17.57 48.83
N THR A 150 18.19 18.74 49.43
CA THR A 150 19.27 19.41 50.18
C THR A 150 19.60 18.59 51.43
N ASP A 151 20.70 17.85 51.39
CA ASP A 151 21.36 17.33 52.60
C ASP A 151 22.21 18.46 53.22
N PRO A 152 21.92 18.92 54.46
CA PRO A 152 22.56 20.12 55.04
C PRO A 152 24.06 19.97 55.38
N GLN A 153 24.71 18.82 55.13
CA GLN A 153 26.11 18.59 55.50
C GLN A 153 27.15 18.65 54.36
N PHE A 154 26.76 18.87 53.10
CA PHE A 154 27.71 18.94 51.99
C PHE A 154 27.62 20.29 51.25
N SER A 155 28.60 21.17 51.46
CA SER A 155 28.78 22.44 50.73
C SER A 155 29.41 22.21 49.34
N GLY A 156 28.84 21.29 48.57
CA GLY A 156 29.10 21.14 47.14
C GLY A 156 27.74 21.17 46.46
N GLY A 157 27.52 22.17 45.60
CA GLY A 157 26.23 22.39 44.94
C GLY A 157 25.64 21.13 44.31
N THR A 158 24.31 21.11 44.20
CA THR A 158 23.48 19.98 43.77
C THR A 158 24.07 19.28 42.55
N THR A 159 24.51 18.02 42.69
CA THR A 159 24.86 17.19 41.53
C THR A 159 23.56 16.69 40.89
N LYS A 160 23.20 17.27 39.74
CA LYS A 160 22.00 16.88 38.98
C LYS A 160 22.32 15.61 38.18
N ARG A 161 21.63 14.51 38.47
CA ARG A 161 21.70 13.30 37.63
C ARG A 161 20.78 13.49 36.43
N LEU A 162 21.37 13.60 35.23
CA LEU A 162 20.60 13.67 33.98
C LEU A 162 20.10 12.27 33.62
N SER A 163 18.86 11.94 33.95
CA SER A 163 18.25 10.65 33.65
C SER A 163 17.08 10.85 32.69
N ARG A 164 17.14 10.22 31.52
CA ARG A 164 15.99 10.12 30.61
C ARG A 164 15.03 9.06 31.17
N THR A 165 14.09 9.47 32.01
CA THR A 165 13.03 8.58 32.49
C THR A 165 11.82 8.75 31.58
N ARG A 166 11.48 7.72 30.80
CA ARG A 166 10.18 7.63 30.10
C ARG A 166 9.20 7.01 31.08
N GLU A 167 8.16 7.73 31.42
CA GLU A 167 7.09 7.26 32.30
C GLU A 167 5.95 6.72 31.43
N TYR A 168 5.62 5.44 31.60
CA TYR A 168 4.48 4.81 30.94
C TYR A 168 3.38 4.66 31.98
N ASP A 169 2.16 5.10 31.63
CA ASP A 169 1.00 4.85 32.48
C ASP A 169 0.61 3.37 32.39
N LEU A 170 0.89 2.63 33.46
CA LEU A 170 0.57 1.20 33.56
C LEU A 170 -0.92 0.95 33.84
N THR A 171 -1.69 1.98 34.14
CA THR A 171 -3.13 1.87 34.41
C THR A 171 -3.97 1.98 33.14
N ASP A 172 -3.47 2.68 32.12
CA ASP A 172 -4.07 2.77 30.79
C ASP A 172 -3.01 2.72 29.68
N LEU A 173 -2.58 1.49 29.38
CA LEU A 173 -1.62 1.19 28.31
C LEU A 173 -2.12 1.63 26.92
N GLY A 174 -3.42 1.90 26.75
CA GLY A 174 -4.01 2.34 25.48
C GLY A 174 -3.58 3.75 25.08
N ASN A 175 -3.28 4.62 26.04
CA ASN A 175 -2.84 6.01 25.79
C ASN A 175 -1.43 6.12 25.19
N ASN A 176 -0.67 5.02 25.20
CA ASN A 176 0.65 4.97 24.60
C ASN A 176 0.59 4.87 23.06
N TYR A 177 -0.54 4.47 22.49
CA TYR A 177 -0.67 4.32 21.04
C TYR A 177 -1.35 5.54 20.42
N SER A 178 -0.91 5.94 19.23
CA SER A 178 -1.56 7.02 18.48
C SER A 178 -1.52 6.77 16.97
N VAL A 179 -2.48 7.36 16.27
CA VAL A 179 -2.59 7.22 14.81
C VAL A 179 -1.60 8.18 14.14
N ALA A 180 -0.59 7.63 13.50
CA ALA A 180 0.49 8.36 12.86
C ALA A 180 0.44 8.26 11.33
N LYS A 181 1.12 9.19 10.64
CA LYS A 181 1.36 9.07 9.20
C LYS A 181 2.36 7.95 8.97
N VAL A 182 2.14 7.16 7.92
CA VAL A 182 3.07 6.10 7.53
C VAL A 182 4.43 6.68 7.08
N PHE A 183 5.51 6.07 7.55
CA PHE A 183 6.89 6.38 7.15
C PHE A 183 7.56 5.22 6.39
N TYR A 184 7.18 3.97 6.69
CA TYR A 184 7.69 2.78 6.02
C TYR A 184 6.56 2.02 5.30
N VAL A 185 6.86 1.34 4.20
CA VAL A 185 5.84 0.66 3.40
C VAL A 185 5.26 -0.59 4.05
N ASP A 186 5.91 -1.16 5.07
CA ASP A 186 5.38 -2.28 5.84
C ASP A 186 4.33 -1.85 6.88
N GLN A 187 4.28 -0.56 7.21
CA GLN A 187 3.27 0.02 8.11
C GLN A 187 1.92 0.27 7.42
N ILE A 188 1.86 0.22 6.09
CA ILE A 188 0.58 0.41 5.37
C ILE A 188 -0.35 -0.78 5.63
N LEU A 189 -1.64 -0.48 5.75
CA LEU A 189 -2.64 -1.53 5.87
C LEU A 189 -2.71 -2.36 4.58
N PRO A 190 -3.14 -3.63 4.66
CA PRO A 190 -3.27 -4.46 3.48
C PRO A 190 -4.17 -3.81 2.42
N PHE A 191 -3.65 -3.69 1.21
CA PHE A 191 -4.31 -2.99 0.11
C PHE A 191 -4.52 -3.91 -1.08
N ASP A 192 -5.39 -3.48 -2.00
CA ASP A 192 -5.66 -4.22 -3.22
C ASP A 192 -4.89 -3.60 -4.40
N VAL A 193 -4.34 -4.46 -5.24
CA VAL A 193 -3.63 -4.07 -6.46
C VAL A 193 -4.44 -4.54 -7.67
N THR A 194 -4.85 -3.60 -8.51
CA THR A 194 -5.53 -3.90 -9.78
C THR A 194 -4.58 -3.64 -10.93
N ILE A 195 -4.39 -4.64 -11.78
CA ILE A 195 -3.58 -4.54 -12.99
C ILE A 195 -4.55 -4.51 -14.16
N VAL A 196 -4.42 -3.50 -15.00
CA VAL A 196 -5.21 -3.34 -16.22
C VAL A 196 -4.28 -3.40 -17.41
N ALA A 197 -4.59 -4.27 -18.35
CA ALA A 197 -3.95 -4.37 -19.65
C ALA A 197 -4.96 -3.99 -20.72
N ALA A 198 -4.58 -3.12 -21.65
CA ALA A 198 -5.39 -2.78 -22.81
C ALA A 198 -4.51 -2.83 -24.06
N ASN A 199 -5.07 -3.35 -25.16
CA ASN A 199 -4.47 -3.20 -26.48
C ASN A 199 -5.18 -2.10 -27.28
N GLU A 200 -4.55 -1.71 -28.37
CA GLU A 200 -5.02 -0.70 -29.32
C GLU A 200 -6.24 -1.19 -30.11
N TYR A 201 -6.46 -2.50 -30.17
CA TYR A 201 -7.60 -3.14 -30.82
C TYR A 201 -8.87 -3.15 -29.94
N GLY A 202 -8.86 -2.45 -28.80
CA GLY A 202 -10.03 -2.26 -27.93
C GLY A 202 -10.36 -3.46 -27.05
N GLN A 203 -9.44 -4.41 -26.90
CA GLN A 203 -9.54 -5.52 -25.97
C GLN A 203 -8.82 -5.15 -24.67
N SER A 204 -9.51 -5.33 -23.56
CA SER A 204 -8.97 -5.07 -22.22
C SER A 204 -9.08 -6.30 -21.33
N ALA A 205 -8.03 -6.52 -20.54
CA ALA A 205 -7.96 -7.55 -19.52
C ALA A 205 -7.56 -6.94 -18.19
N GLN A 206 -8.06 -7.51 -17.10
CA GLN A 206 -7.67 -7.11 -15.75
C GLN A 206 -7.31 -8.32 -14.91
N MET A 207 -6.36 -8.11 -14.00
CA MET A 207 -5.99 -9.01 -12.92
C MET A 207 -6.09 -8.23 -11.61
N ARG A 208 -6.39 -8.88 -10.50
CA ARG A 208 -6.42 -8.21 -9.19
C ARG A 208 -5.81 -9.08 -8.12
N LEU A 209 -4.97 -8.47 -7.29
CA LEU A 209 -4.43 -9.05 -6.07
C LEU A 209 -5.14 -8.39 -4.89
N TYR A 210 -5.58 -9.21 -3.94
CA TYR A 210 -6.37 -8.74 -2.81
C TYR A 210 -5.63 -8.94 -1.49
N GLY A 211 -5.73 -7.93 -0.63
CA GLY A 211 -5.09 -7.92 0.68
C GLY A 211 -3.59 -8.17 0.57
N CYS A 212 -2.91 -7.39 -0.29
CA CYS A 212 -1.47 -7.34 -0.39
C CYS A 212 -0.91 -6.65 0.85
N GLU A 213 0.04 -7.31 1.51
CA GLU A 213 0.77 -6.81 2.66
C GLU A 213 2.26 -6.85 2.33
N ILE A 214 2.94 -5.72 2.50
CA ILE A 214 4.37 -5.61 2.23
C ILE A 214 5.12 -6.23 3.41
N LEU A 215 6.11 -7.06 3.11
CA LEU A 215 6.96 -7.70 4.11
C LEU A 215 8.28 -6.98 4.28
N ASN A 216 8.87 -6.56 3.16
CA ASN A 216 10.20 -5.98 3.14
C ASN A 216 10.29 -4.98 2.00
N GLU A 217 11.13 -3.96 2.20
CA GLU A 217 11.55 -2.99 1.20
C GLU A 217 13.07 -2.99 1.12
N GLY A 218 13.61 -2.96 -0.09
CA GLY A 218 15.04 -2.87 -0.34
C GLY A 218 15.32 -2.05 -1.58
N SER A 219 16.18 -1.04 -1.43
CA SER A 219 16.67 -0.21 -2.54
C SER A 219 18.19 -0.28 -2.57
N GLY A 220 18.73 -0.51 -3.76
CA GLY A 220 20.17 -0.41 -4.04
C GLY A 220 20.45 0.88 -4.82
N PHE A 221 21.55 1.55 -4.51
CA PHE A 221 21.99 2.73 -5.26
C PHE A 221 23.39 2.49 -5.80
N SER A 222 23.56 2.70 -7.10
CA SER A 222 24.85 2.80 -7.75
C SER A 222 25.04 4.22 -8.25
N ILE A 223 26.27 4.73 -8.21
CA ILE A 223 26.60 6.08 -8.69
C ILE A 223 26.50 6.16 -10.22
N ASP A 224 26.62 5.03 -10.91
CA ASP A 224 26.69 4.96 -12.37
C ASP A 224 25.39 4.45 -13.03
N ASP A 225 24.38 4.05 -12.24
CA ASP A 225 23.12 3.55 -12.79
C ASP A 225 22.17 4.69 -13.19
N ILE A 226 21.55 4.57 -14.37
CA ILE A 226 20.58 5.56 -14.87
C ILE A 226 19.21 5.47 -14.18
N VAL A 227 18.90 4.33 -13.58
CA VAL A 227 17.64 4.07 -12.88
C VAL A 227 17.92 3.47 -11.52
N ILE A 228 17.15 3.94 -10.53
CA ILE A 228 17.15 3.39 -9.18
C ILE A 228 15.86 2.61 -9.02
N GLU A 229 15.96 1.40 -8.50
CA GLU A 229 14.83 0.52 -8.26
C GLU A 229 14.65 0.28 -6.77
N ASN A 230 13.39 0.33 -6.34
CA ASN A 230 12.97 -0.12 -5.04
C ASN A 230 12.19 -1.42 -5.17
N GLN A 231 12.68 -2.46 -4.50
CA GLN A 231 12.15 -3.81 -4.54
C GLN A 231 11.41 -4.11 -3.24
N MET A 232 10.15 -4.46 -3.36
CA MET A 232 9.27 -4.78 -2.23
C MET A 232 8.77 -6.21 -2.34
N THR A 233 8.93 -7.01 -1.30
CA THR A 233 8.31 -8.33 -1.20
C THR A 233 6.93 -8.19 -0.57
N TYR A 234 5.95 -8.93 -1.08
CA TYR A 234 4.60 -8.89 -0.52
C TYR A 234 4.00 -10.29 -0.46
N VAL A 235 3.02 -10.43 0.44
CA VAL A 235 2.10 -11.56 0.48
C VAL A 235 0.71 -11.06 0.16
N CYS A 236 -0.12 -11.90 -0.47
CA CYS A 236 -1.52 -11.54 -0.70
C CYS A 236 -2.46 -12.67 -0.33
N ARG A 237 -3.70 -12.32 0.01
CA ARG A 237 -4.71 -13.27 0.48
C ARG A 237 -5.31 -14.07 -0.66
N THR A 238 -5.58 -13.40 -1.78
CA THR A 238 -6.14 -14.04 -2.96
C THR A 238 -5.83 -13.26 -4.22
N ILE A 239 -5.87 -13.96 -5.35
CA ILE A 239 -5.64 -13.42 -6.68
C ILE A 239 -6.83 -13.74 -7.56
N LEU A 240 -7.30 -12.74 -8.29
CA LEU A 240 -8.22 -12.89 -9.41
C LEU A 240 -7.38 -12.99 -10.68
N PRO A 241 -7.37 -14.15 -11.37
CA PRO A 241 -6.63 -14.32 -12.61
C PRO A 241 -7.09 -13.35 -13.69
N TRP A 242 -6.25 -13.19 -14.71
CA TRP A 242 -6.58 -12.40 -15.89
C TRP A 242 -7.96 -12.77 -16.44
N ARG A 243 -8.84 -11.77 -16.51
CA ARG A 243 -10.13 -11.85 -17.15
C ARG A 243 -10.27 -10.69 -18.13
N SER A 244 -10.86 -10.97 -19.29
CA SER A 244 -11.31 -9.89 -20.15
C SER A 244 -12.43 -9.12 -19.46
N PHE A 245 -12.48 -7.82 -19.69
CA PHE A 245 -13.61 -6.98 -19.32
C PHE A 245 -13.86 -6.00 -20.45
N SER A 246 -15.11 -5.56 -20.59
CA SER A 246 -15.45 -4.49 -21.53
C SER A 246 -15.26 -3.16 -20.82
N LEU A 247 -14.46 -2.27 -21.39
CA LEU A 247 -14.46 -0.86 -21.01
C LEU A 247 -15.81 -0.27 -21.41
N LYS A 248 -16.57 0.22 -20.42
CA LYS A 248 -17.70 1.11 -20.69
C LYS A 248 -17.14 2.52 -20.76
N VAL A 249 -17.18 3.14 -21.93
CA VAL A 249 -16.93 4.58 -22.03
C VAL A 249 -18.05 5.26 -21.26
N ALA A 250 -17.72 5.96 -20.18
CA ALA A 250 -18.66 6.89 -19.58
C ALA A 250 -18.84 8.02 -20.59
N ASP A 251 -20.03 8.13 -21.18
CA ASP A 251 -20.36 9.31 -21.99
C ASP A 251 -20.10 10.54 -21.13
N VAL A 252 -19.13 11.35 -21.54
CA VAL A 252 -18.93 12.69 -20.98
C VAL A 252 -20.18 13.48 -21.39
N GLY A 253 -21.16 13.51 -20.50
CA GLY A 253 -22.47 14.06 -20.79
C GLY A 253 -22.40 15.53 -21.20
N THR A 254 -22.75 15.82 -22.45
CA THR A 254 -23.67 16.91 -22.72
C THR A 254 -24.97 16.56 -22.00
N GLY A 255 -25.34 17.36 -20.99
CA GLY A 255 -26.38 17.05 -20.01
C GLY A 255 -27.78 16.82 -20.59
N VAL A 256 -28.04 15.59 -21.04
CA VAL A 256 -29.37 15.05 -21.31
C VAL A 256 -29.42 13.71 -20.60
N GLY A 257 -30.38 13.55 -19.68
CA GLY A 257 -30.53 12.34 -18.88
C GLY A 257 -30.74 11.12 -19.77
N VAL A 258 -29.70 10.29 -19.91
CA VAL A 258 -29.80 8.98 -20.54
C VAL A 258 -29.90 7.94 -19.41
N ASN A 259 -31.06 7.27 -19.37
CA ASN A 259 -31.36 6.10 -18.54
C ASN A 259 -30.20 5.07 -18.69
N PRO A 260 -29.55 4.56 -17.62
CA PRO A 260 -28.24 3.91 -17.68
C PRO A 260 -28.21 2.50 -18.33
N THR A 261 -29.20 2.15 -19.14
CA THR A 261 -29.13 1.03 -20.10
C THR A 261 -28.30 1.42 -21.33
N ALA A 262 -27.05 1.86 -21.10
CA ALA A 262 -26.02 1.90 -22.14
C ALA A 262 -25.48 0.48 -22.34
N THR A 263 -26.32 -0.31 -22.99
CA THR A 263 -26.08 -1.67 -23.47
C THR A 263 -24.99 -1.57 -24.54
N SER A 264 -23.76 -1.97 -24.19
CA SER A 264 -22.68 -2.19 -25.15
C SER A 264 -23.20 -2.99 -26.35
N MET A 265 -22.64 -2.84 -27.56
CA MET A 265 -23.11 -3.58 -28.75
C MET A 265 -23.14 -5.12 -28.56
N ARG A 266 -22.45 -5.66 -27.54
CA ARG A 266 -22.53 -7.07 -27.13
C ARG A 266 -23.83 -7.43 -26.43
N ASP A 267 -24.41 -6.50 -25.69
CA ASP A 267 -25.57 -6.68 -24.81
C ASP A 267 -26.89 -6.58 -25.63
N GLN A 268 -26.83 -5.98 -26.84
CA GLN A 268 -27.86 -6.11 -27.89
C GLN A 268 -27.81 -7.46 -28.63
N LEU A 269 -26.68 -8.17 -28.62
CA LEU A 269 -26.49 -9.43 -29.35
C LEU A 269 -27.04 -10.64 -28.57
N TYR A 270 -27.06 -10.56 -27.23
CA TYR A 270 -27.57 -11.61 -26.33
C TYR A 270 -29.02 -11.41 -25.88
N SER A 271 -29.68 -10.32 -26.29
CA SER A 271 -31.08 -10.05 -25.94
C SER A 271 -32.08 -11.00 -26.64
N HIS A 272 -31.63 -11.75 -27.66
CA HIS A 272 -32.44 -12.76 -28.35
C HIS A 272 -32.38 -14.15 -27.71
N GLU A 273 -31.52 -14.40 -26.71
CA GLU A 273 -31.42 -15.71 -26.05
C GLU A 273 -32.40 -15.90 -24.88
N THR A 274 -33.09 -14.85 -24.43
CA THR A 274 -34.03 -14.93 -23.29
C THR A 274 -35.48 -15.17 -23.67
N ASP A 275 -35.84 -15.20 -24.97
CA ASP A 275 -37.23 -15.42 -25.41
C ASP A 275 -37.47 -16.85 -25.92
N VAL A 276 -37.08 -17.84 -25.11
CA VAL A 276 -37.73 -19.16 -25.21
C VAL A 276 -39.00 -19.07 -24.37
N LYS A 277 -40.10 -18.70 -25.02
CA LYS A 277 -41.45 -18.87 -24.47
C LYS A 277 -41.64 -20.34 -24.13
N VAL A 278 -41.60 -20.66 -22.82
CA VAL A 278 -42.16 -21.91 -22.30
C VAL A 278 -43.65 -21.90 -22.67
N ARG A 279 -44.01 -22.73 -23.65
CA ARG A 279 -45.39 -23.01 -24.00
C ARG A 279 -46.05 -23.71 -22.81
N GLY A 280 -46.96 -23.00 -22.15
CA GLY A 280 -47.96 -23.59 -21.26
C GLY A 280 -47.56 -23.65 -19.79
N GLY A 281 -48.25 -22.85 -18.98
CA GLY A 281 -48.22 -22.93 -17.52
C GLY A 281 -48.86 -21.69 -16.91
N GLN A 282 -50.15 -21.79 -16.56
CA GLN A 282 -50.89 -20.71 -15.92
C GLN A 282 -50.25 -20.28 -14.60
N GLY A 283 -50.14 -18.97 -14.38
CA GLY A 283 -49.64 -18.43 -13.11
C GLY A 283 -50.66 -18.57 -11.97
N PRO A 284 -50.25 -18.24 -10.73
CA PRO A 284 -51.16 -17.70 -9.75
C PRO A 284 -50.82 -16.25 -9.44
N VAL A 285 -51.85 -15.40 -9.55
CA VAL A 285 -51.97 -14.13 -8.84
C VAL A 285 -52.17 -14.46 -7.37
N TYR A 286 -51.35 -13.91 -6.48
CA TYR A 286 -51.77 -13.59 -5.11
C TYR A 286 -51.14 -12.27 -4.67
N THR A 287 -51.95 -11.58 -3.88
CA THR A 287 -51.98 -10.19 -3.46
C THR A 287 -50.70 -9.66 -2.81
#